data_AF-A0A450VBI8-F1
#
_entry.id   AF-A0A450VBI8-F1
#
_cell.length_a   1.000
_cell.length_b   1.000
_cell.length_c   1.000
_cell.angle_alpha   90.00
_cell.angle_beta   90.00
_cell.angle_gamma   90.00
#
_symmetry.space_group_name_H-M   'P 1'
#
loop_
_entity.id
_entity.type
_entity.pdbx_description
1 polymer ?
#
loop_
_entity_poly.entity_id
_entity_poly.type
_entity_poly.pdbx_seq_one_letter_code
_entity_poly.pdbx_strand_id
1 'polypeptide(L)'
;MPAIVPFVFYHGEREWKIPTEFLYLVDSEESWRPYLLNFEFSVLDLGAIPDRELSEDHRLRARLLAMKYATRKGEQLAIRERLIEALENAPEDLRPIIYYLINVYVYDEEMLRGIIRAVEPKEENRMMSQFAQD
;
A
#
# COMPACT_ATOMS: atom_id res chain seq x y z
N MET A 1 -14.21 -7.61 -28.82
CA MET A 1 -14.00 -7.43 -27.36
C MET A 1 -12.74 -6.60 -27.16
N PRO A 2 -12.66 -5.74 -26.13
CA PRO A 2 -11.44 -5.01 -25.82
C PRO A 2 -10.32 -5.97 -25.37
N ALA A 3 -9.07 -5.59 -25.60
CA ALA A 3 -7.92 -6.31 -25.07
C ALA A 3 -7.90 -6.18 -23.53
N ILE A 4 -7.63 -7.29 -22.83
CA ILE A 4 -7.42 -7.30 -21.38
C ILE A 4 -5.91 -7.41 -21.16
N VAL A 5 -5.34 -6.44 -20.45
CA VAL A 5 -3.91 -6.43 -20.08
C VAL A 5 -3.80 -6.76 -18.60
N PRO A 6 -3.24 -7.92 -18.23
CA PRO A 6 -3.05 -8.31 -16.85
C PRO A 6 -1.87 -7.56 -16.23
N PHE A 7 -2.09 -7.03 -15.03
CA PHE A 7 -1.13 -6.22 -14.30
C PHE A 7 -1.24 -6.52 -12.81
N VAL A 8 -0.10 -6.77 -12.17
CA VAL A 8 -0.01 -6.98 -10.73
C VAL A 8 0.59 -5.72 -10.10
N PHE A 9 -0.20 -5.08 -9.24
CA PHE A 9 0.27 -4.04 -8.34
C PHE A 9 0.72 -4.69 -7.04
N TYR A 10 2.03 -4.66 -6.74
CA TYR A 10 2.60 -5.37 -5.61
C TYR A 10 3.23 -4.41 -4.58
N HIS A 11 2.86 -4.60 -3.31
CA HIS A 11 3.36 -3.81 -2.18
C HIS A 11 3.60 -4.70 -0.94
N GLY A 12 4.05 -5.93 -1.18
CA GLY A 12 4.36 -6.90 -0.14
C GLY A 12 5.60 -6.52 0.69
N GLU A 13 5.78 -7.25 1.79
CA GLU A 13 6.92 -7.03 2.70
C GLU A 13 8.26 -7.36 2.02
N ARG A 14 8.26 -8.38 1.17
CA ARG A 14 9.45 -8.89 0.47
C ARG A 14 9.40 -8.50 -0.98
N GLU A 15 10.55 -8.54 -1.65
CA GLU A 15 10.65 -8.42 -3.11
C GLU A 15 9.80 -9.47 -3.82
N TRP A 16 9.17 -9.09 -4.93
CA TRP A 16 8.45 -10.01 -5.79
C TRP A 16 9.41 -11.04 -6.41
N LYS A 17 9.17 -12.34 -6.15
CA LYS A 17 9.98 -13.45 -6.68
C LYS A 17 9.17 -14.52 -7.42
N ILE A 18 7.88 -14.26 -7.62
CA ILE A 18 6.99 -15.20 -8.30
C ILE A 18 7.15 -15.00 -9.82
N PRO A 19 7.20 -16.07 -10.63
CA PRO A 19 7.25 -15.92 -12.07
C PRO A 19 6.03 -15.16 -12.62
N THR A 20 6.22 -14.49 -13.76
CA THR A 20 5.22 -13.58 -14.36
C THR A 20 4.27 -14.28 -15.32
N GLU A 21 4.29 -15.61 -15.38
CA GLU A 21 3.36 -16.42 -16.14
C GLU A 21 2.11 -16.73 -15.29
N PHE A 22 0.93 -16.49 -15.87
CA PHE A 22 -0.35 -16.58 -15.16
C PHE A 22 -0.57 -17.90 -14.42
N LEU A 23 -0.14 -19.04 -14.99
CA LEU A 23 -0.35 -20.33 -14.37
C LEU A 23 0.36 -20.49 -13.02
N TYR A 24 1.41 -19.72 -12.73
CA TYR A 24 2.04 -19.74 -11.39
C TYR A 24 1.13 -19.17 -10.29
N LEU A 25 0.08 -18.44 -10.66
CA LEU A 25 -0.91 -17.87 -9.73
C LEU A 25 -2.19 -18.70 -9.63
N VAL A 26 -2.34 -19.76 -10.43
CA VAL A 26 -3.56 -20.55 -10.52
C VAL A 26 -3.41 -21.86 -9.75
N ASP A 27 -4.20 -22.01 -8.69
CA ASP A 27 -4.39 -23.30 -8.03
C ASP A 27 -5.48 -24.09 -8.77
N SER A 28 -5.09 -25.12 -9.52
CA SER A 28 -6.00 -25.91 -10.35
C SER A 28 -5.58 -27.38 -10.42
N GLU A 29 -6.55 -28.28 -10.62
CA GLU A 29 -6.24 -29.69 -10.85
C GLU A 29 -5.53 -29.90 -12.19
N GLU A 30 -4.65 -30.91 -12.27
CA GLU A 30 -3.83 -31.17 -13.46
C GLU A 30 -4.67 -31.47 -14.72
N SER A 31 -5.86 -32.05 -14.55
CA SER A 31 -6.83 -32.33 -15.62
C SER A 31 -7.26 -31.08 -16.38
N TRP A 32 -7.22 -29.91 -15.74
CA TRP A 32 -7.62 -28.63 -16.35
C TRP A 32 -6.51 -27.97 -17.15
N ARG A 33 -5.25 -28.39 -16.98
CA ARG A 33 -4.06 -27.73 -17.55
C ARG A 33 -4.15 -27.43 -19.06
N PRO A 34 -4.70 -28.30 -19.93
CA PRO A 34 -4.83 -28.00 -21.36
C PRO A 34 -5.79 -26.86 -21.71
N TYR A 35 -6.67 -26.48 -20.79
CA TYR A 35 -7.71 -25.46 -21.00
C TYR A 35 -7.37 -24.11 -20.39
N LEU A 36 -6.29 -24.02 -19.61
CA LEU A 36 -5.91 -22.80 -18.91
C LEU A 36 -5.03 -21.92 -19.80
N LEU A 37 -5.24 -20.61 -19.69
CA LEU A 37 -4.37 -19.61 -20.32
C LEU A 37 -3.06 -19.49 -19.53
N ASN A 38 -1.96 -19.21 -20.21
CA ASN A 38 -0.67 -18.94 -19.58
C ASN A 38 0.01 -17.72 -20.20
N PHE A 39 -0.64 -16.56 -20.12
CA PHE A 39 -0.06 -15.31 -20.59
C PHE A 39 0.97 -14.78 -19.57
N GLU A 40 1.88 -13.94 -20.05
CA GLU A 40 2.73 -13.13 -19.18
C GLU A 40 1.97 -11.88 -18.70
N PHE A 41 2.27 -11.43 -17.49
CA PHE A 41 1.73 -10.20 -16.92
C PHE A 41 2.85 -9.27 -16.44
N SER A 42 2.57 -7.97 -16.41
CA SER A 42 3.50 -6.98 -15.85
C SER A 42 3.33 -6.88 -14.33
N VAL A 43 4.43 -6.67 -13.61
CA VAL A 43 4.43 -6.44 -12.17
C VAL A 43 4.98 -5.05 -11.88
N LEU A 44 4.24 -4.26 -11.09
CA LEU A 44 4.74 -3.04 -10.47
C LEU A 44 4.98 -3.32 -8.99
N ASP A 45 6.23 -3.60 -8.65
CA ASP A 45 6.68 -3.77 -7.26
C ASP A 45 7.06 -2.40 -6.68
N LEU A 46 6.23 -1.87 -5.77
CA LEU A 46 6.52 -0.61 -5.07
C LEU A 46 7.81 -0.69 -4.25
N GLY A 47 8.19 -1.89 -3.81
CA GLY A 47 9.41 -2.12 -3.06
C GLY A 47 10.68 -1.83 -3.86
N ALA A 48 10.61 -1.96 -5.19
CA ALA A 48 11.73 -1.69 -6.09
C ALA A 48 11.85 -0.19 -6.47
N ILE A 49 10.82 0.60 -6.22
CA ILE A 49 10.75 2.01 -6.64
C ILE A 49 11.22 2.91 -5.50
N PRO A 50 12.19 3.83 -5.70
CA PRO A 50 12.57 4.82 -4.70
C PRO A 50 11.40 5.72 -4.30
N ASP A 51 11.31 6.10 -3.02
CA ASP A 51 10.15 6.84 -2.48
C ASP A 51 9.81 8.12 -3.24
N ARG A 52 10.86 8.84 -3.69
CA ARG A 52 10.70 10.09 -4.44
C ARG A 52 10.20 9.88 -5.86
N GLU A 53 10.41 8.70 -6.42
CA GLU A 53 10.05 8.31 -7.79
C GLU A 53 8.69 7.60 -7.85
N LEU A 54 8.03 7.37 -6.70
CA LEU A 54 6.72 6.73 -6.67
C LEU A 54 5.67 7.48 -7.50
N SER A 55 5.72 8.83 -7.51
CA SER A 55 4.84 9.68 -8.32
C SER A 55 5.28 11.14 -8.27
N GLU A 56 5.13 11.84 -9.40
CA GLU A 56 5.25 13.31 -9.47
C GLU A 56 4.06 14.02 -8.81
N ASP A 57 2.87 13.43 -8.88
CA ASP A 57 1.70 13.89 -8.13
C ASP A 57 1.89 13.59 -6.63
N HIS A 58 1.89 14.64 -5.83
CA HIS A 58 2.16 14.58 -4.39
C HIS A 58 1.12 13.76 -3.61
N ARG A 59 -0.16 13.82 -4.00
CA ARG A 59 -1.24 13.08 -3.33
C ARG A 59 -1.13 11.60 -3.62
N LEU A 60 -0.89 11.23 -4.88
CA LEU A 60 -0.64 9.86 -5.27
C LEU A 60 0.63 9.32 -4.59
N ARG A 61 1.70 10.11 -4.53
CA ARG A 61 2.94 9.73 -3.83
C ARG A 61 2.68 9.41 -2.36
N ALA A 62 1.90 10.23 -1.64
CA ALA A 62 1.54 9.97 -0.25
C ALA A 62 0.80 8.63 -0.08
N ARG A 63 -0.16 8.34 -0.95
CA ARG A 63 -0.92 7.07 -0.94
C ARG A 63 -0.04 5.86 -1.24
N LEU A 64 0.81 5.95 -2.26
CA LEU A 64 1.75 4.89 -2.63
C LEU A 64 2.78 4.64 -1.55
N LEU A 65 3.27 5.70 -0.89
CA LEU A 65 4.19 5.59 0.23
C LEU A 65 3.53 4.85 1.40
N ALA A 66 2.29 5.22 1.74
CA ALA A 66 1.53 4.49 2.75
C ALA A 66 1.38 3.00 2.39
N MET A 67 1.01 2.67 1.15
CA MET A 67 0.85 1.28 0.69
C MET A 67 2.15 0.48 0.73
N LYS A 68 3.26 1.07 0.28
CA LYS A 68 4.60 0.45 0.22
C LYS A 68 5.07 -0.02 1.58
N TYR A 69 4.83 0.79 2.62
CA TYR A 69 5.31 0.51 3.97
C TYR A 69 4.28 -0.18 4.86
N ALA A 70 3.03 -0.29 4.39
CA ALA A 70 1.94 -0.85 5.16
C ALA A 70 2.22 -2.29 5.65
N THR A 71 2.87 -3.09 4.80
CA THR A 71 3.26 -4.49 5.07
C THR A 71 4.58 -4.64 5.85
N ARG A 72 5.36 -3.55 6.01
CA ARG A 72 6.75 -3.59 6.46
C ARG A 72 6.91 -3.18 7.93
N LYS A 73 6.47 -4.05 8.83
CA LYS A 73 6.43 -3.78 10.28
C LYS A 73 7.75 -3.25 10.87
N GLY A 74 8.89 -3.77 10.41
CA GLY A 74 10.21 -3.34 10.86
C GLY A 74 10.63 -1.92 10.41
N GLU A 75 9.94 -1.34 9.44
CA GLU A 75 10.29 -0.05 8.84
C GLU A 75 9.29 1.07 9.20
N GLN A 76 8.19 0.74 9.90
CA GLN A 76 7.12 1.69 10.21
C GLN A 76 7.61 2.93 10.98
N LEU A 77 8.50 2.74 11.97
CA LEU A 77 9.07 3.87 12.72
C LEU A 77 10.03 4.70 11.86
N ALA A 78 10.80 4.03 11.00
CA ALA A 78 11.78 4.68 10.13
C ALA A 78 11.13 5.48 8.99
N ILE A 79 9.89 5.16 8.63
CA ILE A 79 9.14 5.87 7.59
C ILE A 79 8.27 7.01 8.13
N ARG A 80 8.03 7.08 9.44
CA ARG A 80 7.14 8.07 10.06
C ARG A 80 7.35 9.49 9.53
N GLU A 81 8.58 9.99 9.57
CA GLU A 81 8.92 11.35 9.13
C GLU A 81 8.61 11.58 7.64
N ARG A 82 8.90 10.58 6.79
CA ARG A 82 8.61 10.67 5.35
C ARG A 82 7.10 10.66 5.08
N LEU A 83 6.35 9.88 5.86
CA LEU A 83 4.89 9.84 5.73
C LEU A 83 4.25 11.14 6.23
N ILE A 84 4.77 11.74 7.30
CA ILE A 84 4.36 13.08 7.76
C ILE A 84 4.63 14.10 6.66
N GLU A 85 5.85 14.18 6.14
CA GLU A 85 6.21 15.11 5.05
C GLU A 85 5.29 14.93 3.82
N ALA A 86 4.99 13.68 3.44
CA ALA A 86 4.09 13.40 2.34
C ALA A 86 2.66 13.87 2.60
N LEU A 87 2.17 13.70 3.83
CA LEU A 87 0.82 14.09 4.26
C LEU A 87 0.68 15.59 4.53
N GLU A 88 1.73 16.29 4.97
CA GLU A 88 1.75 17.75 5.04
C GLU A 88 1.53 18.38 3.66
N ASN A 89 2.06 17.73 2.62
CA ASN A 89 1.82 18.13 1.23
C ASN A 89 0.46 17.65 0.70
N ALA A 90 -0.22 16.69 1.35
CA ALA A 90 -1.49 16.12 0.92
C ALA A 90 -2.45 15.89 2.10
N PRO A 91 -2.85 16.94 2.84
CA PRO A 91 -3.60 16.81 4.09
C PRO A 91 -4.98 16.16 3.89
N GLU A 92 -5.58 16.31 2.71
CA GLU A 92 -6.85 15.68 2.36
C GLU A 92 -6.77 14.15 2.36
N ASP A 93 -5.56 13.59 2.22
CA ASP A 93 -5.31 12.16 2.20
C ASP A 93 -4.98 11.58 3.59
N LEU A 94 -4.90 12.40 4.64
CA LEU A 94 -4.65 11.96 6.01
C LEU A 94 -5.69 10.93 6.47
N ARG A 95 -6.97 11.27 6.41
CA ARG A 95 -8.06 10.36 6.82
C ARG A 95 -8.07 9.03 6.07
N PRO A 96 -8.12 8.99 4.71
CA PRO A 96 -8.16 7.72 3.99
C PRO A 96 -6.89 6.89 4.19
N ILE A 97 -5.72 7.52 4.33
CA ILE A 97 -4.47 6.79 4.59
C ILE A 97 -4.50 6.17 5.99
N ILE A 98 -4.86 6.91 7.04
CA ILE A 98 -4.93 6.35 8.40
C ILE A 98 -5.97 5.23 8.46
N TYR A 99 -7.14 5.41 7.83
CA TYR A 99 -8.16 4.37 7.76
C TYR A 99 -7.63 3.10 7.07
N TYR A 100 -6.88 3.23 5.97
CA TYR A 100 -6.24 2.11 5.31
C TYR A 100 -5.21 1.40 6.21
N LEU A 101 -4.36 2.16 6.91
CA LEU A 101 -3.31 1.60 7.76
C LEU A 101 -3.88 0.82 8.96
N ILE A 102 -5.02 1.24 9.51
CA ILE A 102 -5.70 0.55 10.61
C ILE A 102 -6.42 -0.72 10.13
N ASN A 103 -7.17 -0.63 9.04
CA ASN A 103 -8.02 -1.74 8.60
C ASN A 103 -7.24 -2.88 7.95
N VAL A 104 -6.17 -2.57 7.23
CA VAL A 104 -5.43 -3.56 6.44
C VAL A 104 -4.23 -4.09 7.21
N TYR A 105 -3.72 -3.35 8.20
CA TYR A 105 -2.48 -3.68 8.90
C TYR A 105 -2.56 -3.44 10.40
N VAL A 106 -1.85 -4.27 11.18
CA VAL A 106 -1.64 -4.02 12.60
C VAL A 106 -0.58 -2.93 12.73
N TYR A 107 -1.00 -1.68 12.71
CA TYR A 107 -0.16 -0.51 12.98
C TYR A 107 -0.15 -0.15 14.46
N ASP A 108 0.96 0.43 14.91
CA ASP A 108 1.11 0.95 16.26
C ASP A 108 0.27 2.22 16.45
N GLU A 109 -0.58 2.24 17.48
CA GLU A 109 -1.48 3.36 17.77
C GLU A 109 -0.72 4.66 18.06
N GLU A 110 0.39 4.56 18.81
CA GLU A 110 1.20 5.72 19.18
C GLU A 110 1.80 6.40 17.94
N MET A 111 2.30 5.59 17.00
CA MET A 111 2.77 6.07 15.70
C MET A 111 1.67 6.79 14.92
N LEU A 112 0.46 6.21 14.83
CA LEU A 112 -0.65 6.82 14.10
C LEU A 112 -1.06 8.16 14.74
N ARG A 113 -1.17 8.22 16.07
CA ARG A 113 -1.39 9.49 16.80
C ARG A 113 -0.29 10.49 16.51
N GLY A 114 0.96 10.04 16.48
CA GLY A 114 2.13 10.86 16.17
C GLY A 114 2.10 11.45 14.77
N ILE A 115 1.54 10.75 13.78
CA ILE A 115 1.34 11.24 12.41
C ILE A 115 0.18 12.24 12.37
N ILE A 116 -0.98 11.89 12.94
CA ILE A 116 -2.17 12.77 12.94
C ILE A 116 -1.84 14.09 13.64
N ARG A 117 -1.14 14.04 14.79
CA ARG A 117 -0.76 15.25 15.52
C ARG A 117 0.18 16.16 14.74
N ALA A 118 1.07 15.60 13.93
CA ALA A 118 1.99 16.38 13.12
C ALA A 118 1.27 17.06 11.95
N VAL A 119 0.37 16.35 11.27
CA VAL A 119 -0.30 16.82 10.06
C VAL A 119 -1.53 17.68 10.38
N GLU A 120 -2.43 17.18 11.22
CA GLU A 120 -3.69 17.86 11.59
C GLU A 120 -4.05 17.62 13.08
N PRO A 121 -3.42 18.35 14.02
CA PRO A 121 -3.57 18.09 15.46
C PRO A 121 -5.01 18.16 15.98
N LYS A 122 -5.88 18.95 15.33
CA LYS A 122 -7.29 19.10 15.71
C LYS A 122 -8.10 17.82 15.46
N GLU A 123 -7.62 16.94 14.60
CA GLU A 123 -8.31 15.72 14.20
C GLU A 123 -7.91 14.48 15.01
N GLU A 124 -6.86 14.56 15.84
CA GLU A 124 -6.36 13.41 16.64
C GLU A 124 -7.48 12.74 17.43
N ASN A 125 -8.15 13.45 18.32
CA ASN A 125 -9.19 12.87 19.17
C ASN A 125 -10.37 12.33 18.36
N ARG A 126 -10.81 13.07 17.35
CA ARG A 126 -11.95 12.70 16.51
C ARG A 126 -11.67 11.43 15.71
N MET A 127 -10.51 11.36 15.06
CA MET A 127 -10.10 10.19 14.28
C MET A 127 -9.90 8.97 15.20
N MET A 128 -9.17 9.12 16.30
CA MET A 128 -8.92 8.01 17.23
C MET A 128 -10.19 7.48 17.89
N SER A 129 -11.14 8.34 18.24
CA SER A 129 -12.44 7.89 18.76
C SER A 129 -13.26 7.13 17.72
N GLN A 130 -13.22 7.55 16.45
CA GLN A 130 -13.93 6.85 15.37
C GLN A 130 -13.35 5.45 15.14
N PHE A 131 -12.03 5.30 15.16
CA PHE A 131 -11.37 4.00 14.97
C PHE A 131 -11.56 3.02 16.13
N ALA A 132 -11.86 3.49 17.34
CA ALA A 132 -12.12 2.62 18.49
C ALA A 132 -13.54 2.02 18.49
N GLN A 133 -14.43 2.50 17.61
CA GLN A 133 -15.84 2.08 17.52
C GLN A 133 -16.11 1.12 16.36
N ASP A 134 -15.19 1.05 15.39
CA ASP A 134 -15.23 0.16 14.23
C ASP A 134 -14.54 -1.19 14.54
#